data_AF-A3Y919-F1
#
_entry.id   AF-A3Y919-F1
#
_cell.length_a   1.000
_cell.length_b   1.000
_cell.length_c   1.000
_cell.angle_alpha   90.00
_cell.angle_beta   90.00
_cell.angle_gamma   90.00
#
_symmetry.space_group_name_H-M   'P 1'
#
loop_
_entity.id
_entity.type
_entity.pdbx_description
1 polymer ?
#
loop_
_entity_poly.entity_id
_entity_poly.type
_entity_poly.pdbx_seq_one_letter_code
_entity_poly.pdbx_strand_id
1 'polypeptide(L)'
;MKVFENQLEEFFNQPKNSTRREALLLNRLSYDFQLAAAFRNYYLKVYISDVDDNGYDVIIDSEMTTIKLQVKSVMAHSSTNSWDISKGLIKPSMENQRKLNTWSHIDTPGIEGGIVIQQVHLENETVNVKYFYTDIWLLTATAFGLIGSDKQKKSAIKFLTSLSGFDYHEKIRIPLSLFFEPKDVECLLGVIGFRTRYDLSIHRYLMCERHNDNLAPLEHINKRIREELSTYGKIHS
;
A
#
# COMPACT_ATOMS: atom_id res chain seq x y z
N MET A 1 32.24 27.82 -0.92
CA MET A 1 31.03 27.15 -1.43
C MET A 1 30.84 25.87 -0.62
N LYS A 2 30.14 25.94 0.53
CA LYS A 2 29.91 24.82 1.48
C LYS A 2 28.60 24.96 2.28
N VAL A 3 27.75 25.93 1.92
CA VAL A 3 26.60 26.38 2.74
C VAL A 3 25.27 25.79 2.24
N PHE A 4 25.23 25.30 0.99
CA PHE A 4 24.00 24.78 0.38
C PHE A 4 23.78 23.27 0.62
N GLU A 5 24.83 22.51 0.95
CA GLU A 5 24.78 21.04 1.04
C GLU A 5 23.88 20.49 2.17
N ASN A 6 23.31 21.35 3.04
CA ASN A 6 22.54 20.91 4.21
C ASN A 6 21.19 21.62 4.41
N GLN A 7 20.77 22.50 3.50
CA GLN A 7 19.52 23.27 3.69
C GLN A 7 18.26 22.40 3.55
N LEU A 8 18.29 21.42 2.66
CA LEU A 8 17.17 20.50 2.43
C LEU A 8 16.97 19.56 3.64
N GLU A 9 18.07 18.99 4.15
CA GLU A 9 18.05 18.15 5.34
C GLU A 9 17.62 18.94 6.57
N GLU A 10 18.14 20.16 6.75
CA GLU A 10 17.68 21.06 7.82
C GLU A 10 16.19 21.36 7.69
N PHE A 11 15.70 21.65 6.48
CA PHE A 11 14.28 21.89 6.24
C PHE A 11 13.42 20.69 6.63
N PHE A 12 13.83 19.47 6.25
CA PHE A 12 13.08 18.24 6.54
C PHE A 12 13.10 17.86 8.04
N ASN A 13 14.17 18.20 8.75
CA ASN A 13 14.31 17.89 10.17
C ASN A 13 13.63 18.90 11.10
N GLN A 14 13.31 20.11 10.62
CA GLN A 14 12.62 21.13 11.41
C GLN A 14 11.12 20.82 11.62
N PRO A 15 10.63 20.68 12.87
CA PRO A 15 9.22 20.34 13.14
C PRO A 15 8.20 21.33 12.57
N LYS A 16 8.55 22.63 12.51
CA LYS A 16 7.71 23.68 11.92
C LYS A 16 7.40 23.48 10.42
N ASN A 17 8.15 22.61 9.76
CA ASN A 17 8.00 22.30 8.34
C ASN A 17 7.23 20.99 8.11
N SER A 18 6.67 20.34 9.15
CA SER A 18 5.97 19.05 9.03
C SER A 18 4.91 19.05 7.92
N THR A 19 3.96 19.99 7.95
CA THR A 19 2.90 20.13 6.94
C THR A 19 3.46 20.43 5.54
N ARG A 20 4.54 21.23 5.45
CA ARG A 20 5.17 21.54 4.15
C ARG A 20 5.87 20.33 3.56
N ARG A 21 6.55 19.53 4.38
CA ARG A 21 7.17 18.28 3.96
C ARG A 21 6.13 17.27 3.50
N GLU A 22 5.03 17.14 4.23
CA GLU A 22 3.92 16.28 3.85
C GLU A 22 3.36 16.68 2.49
N ALA A 23 3.08 17.97 2.27
CA ALA A 23 2.64 18.47 0.97
C ALA A 23 3.66 18.19 -0.15
N LEU A 24 4.96 18.39 0.09
CA LEU A 24 6.01 18.07 -0.89
C LEU A 24 6.04 16.59 -1.25
N LEU A 25 5.93 15.71 -0.25
CA LEU A 25 5.98 14.26 -0.44
C LEU A 25 4.69 13.71 -1.08
N LEU A 26 3.52 14.26 -0.77
CA LEU A 26 2.27 13.93 -1.45
C LEU A 26 2.30 14.37 -2.92
N ASN A 27 2.81 15.57 -3.22
CA ASN A 27 3.03 16.02 -4.59
C ASN A 27 4.03 15.13 -5.33
N ARG A 28 5.09 14.67 -4.65
CA ARG A 28 6.04 13.71 -5.23
C ARG A 28 5.37 12.39 -5.59
N LEU A 29 4.56 11.83 -4.69
CA LEU A 29 3.78 10.61 -4.94
C LEU A 29 2.85 10.78 -6.15
N SER A 30 2.11 11.90 -6.18
CA SER A 30 1.20 12.25 -7.28
C SER A 30 1.94 12.28 -8.62
N TYR A 31 3.05 13.01 -8.68
CA TYR A 31 3.90 13.09 -9.86
C TYR A 31 4.40 11.70 -10.30
N ASP A 32 4.95 10.92 -9.37
CA ASP A 32 5.50 9.59 -9.65
C ASP A 32 4.41 8.65 -10.22
N PHE A 33 3.20 8.66 -9.66
CA PHE A 33 2.06 7.87 -10.15
C PHE A 33 1.57 8.32 -11.52
N GLN A 34 1.41 9.63 -11.74
CA GLN A 34 0.98 10.16 -13.03
C GLN A 34 2.02 9.88 -14.12
N LEU A 35 3.31 10.01 -13.81
CA LEU A 35 4.38 9.70 -14.74
C LEU A 35 4.40 8.20 -15.10
N ALA A 36 4.26 7.32 -14.12
CA ALA A 36 4.19 5.88 -14.35
C ALA A 36 2.98 5.48 -15.20
N ALA A 37 1.82 6.10 -14.98
CA ALA A 37 0.63 5.91 -15.81
C ALA A 37 0.81 6.44 -17.24
N ALA A 38 1.43 7.61 -17.39
CA ALA A 38 1.71 8.22 -18.69
C ALA A 38 2.62 7.33 -19.56
N PHE A 39 3.62 6.65 -18.96
CA PHE A 39 4.43 5.66 -19.68
C PHE A 39 3.62 4.47 -20.24
N ARG A 40 2.36 4.30 -19.82
CA ARG A 40 1.43 3.28 -20.30
C ARG A 40 0.25 3.86 -21.08
N ASN A 41 0.36 5.11 -21.51
CA ASN A 41 -0.64 5.79 -22.33
C ASN A 41 -2.05 5.79 -21.69
N TYR A 42 -2.13 5.89 -20.35
CA TYR A 42 -3.40 6.14 -19.68
C TYR A 42 -3.28 7.32 -18.72
N TYR A 43 -4.40 8.01 -18.53
CA TYR A 43 -4.51 9.11 -17.60
C TYR A 43 -4.87 8.59 -16.21
N LEU A 44 -4.12 9.04 -15.19
CA LEU A 44 -4.37 8.71 -13.80
C LEU A 44 -4.62 10.00 -13.02
N LYS A 45 -5.83 10.13 -12.49
CA LYS A 45 -6.20 11.26 -11.64
C LYS A 45 -5.71 10.96 -10.23
N VAL A 46 -5.10 11.96 -9.60
CA VAL A 46 -4.65 11.89 -8.21
C VAL A 46 -5.25 13.10 -7.50
N TYR A 47 -6.10 12.82 -6.52
CA TYR A 47 -6.71 13.83 -5.66
C TYR A 47 -6.08 13.73 -4.27
N ILE A 48 -5.57 14.85 -3.77
CA ILE A 48 -5.02 14.96 -2.43
C ILE A 48 -6.08 15.63 -1.55
N SER A 49 -6.42 15.02 -0.41
CA SER A 49 -7.40 15.57 0.52
C SER A 49 -6.72 16.49 1.51
N ASP A 50 -7.23 17.72 1.66
CA ASP A 50 -6.81 18.63 2.73
C ASP A 50 -7.53 18.33 4.07
N VAL A 51 -8.52 17.43 4.06
CA VAL A 51 -9.38 17.11 5.22
C VAL A 51 -9.26 15.62 5.56
N ASP A 52 -8.82 15.31 6.80
CA ASP A 52 -8.65 13.94 7.33
C ASP A 52 -9.92 13.41 8.01
N ASP A 53 -11.06 13.42 7.33
CA ASP A 53 -12.31 12.91 7.90
C ASP A 53 -12.44 11.38 7.79
N ASN A 54 -11.81 10.79 6.78
CA ASN A 54 -12.05 9.39 6.40
C ASN A 54 -10.84 8.46 6.56
N GLY A 55 -9.71 8.98 7.08
CA GLY A 55 -8.50 8.21 7.35
C GLY A 55 -7.67 7.86 6.11
N TYR A 56 -7.85 8.57 5.00
CA TYR A 56 -7.03 8.48 3.79
C TYR A 56 -6.65 9.88 3.30
N ASP A 57 -5.49 9.99 2.65
CA ASP A 57 -4.89 11.26 2.24
C ASP A 57 -5.00 11.47 0.72
N VAL A 58 -5.04 10.37 -0.05
CA VAL A 58 -4.97 10.38 -1.51
C VAL A 58 -6.06 9.50 -2.12
N ILE A 59 -6.68 9.95 -3.20
CA ILE A 59 -7.55 9.15 -4.07
C ILE A 59 -6.87 9.05 -5.43
N ILE A 60 -6.71 7.83 -5.92
CA ILE A 60 -6.20 7.55 -7.27
C ILE A 60 -7.35 7.00 -8.10
N ASP A 61 -7.55 7.56 -9.28
CA ASP A 61 -8.65 7.19 -10.16
C ASP A 61 -8.20 7.06 -11.63
N SER A 62 -8.42 5.88 -12.21
CA SER A 62 -8.17 5.58 -13.62
C SER A 62 -9.44 5.64 -14.49
N GLU A 63 -10.55 6.16 -13.95
CA GLU A 63 -11.91 6.11 -14.50
C GLU A 63 -12.54 4.70 -14.53
N MET A 64 -11.72 3.65 -14.43
CA MET A 64 -12.17 2.27 -14.27
C MET A 64 -12.05 1.78 -12.83
N THR A 65 -11.11 2.33 -12.07
CA THR A 65 -10.79 1.87 -10.73
C THR A 65 -10.41 3.07 -9.89
N THR A 66 -11.01 3.18 -8.71
CA THR A 66 -10.72 4.22 -7.74
C THR A 66 -10.21 3.58 -6.46
N ILE A 67 -9.03 3.99 -6.01
CA ILE A 67 -8.41 3.49 -4.77
C ILE A 67 -8.11 4.66 -3.84
N LYS A 68 -8.45 4.48 -2.57
CA LYS A 68 -8.14 5.44 -1.49
C LYS A 68 -6.90 4.97 -0.74
N LEU A 69 -5.95 5.88 -0.53
CA LEU A 69 -4.67 5.59 0.11
C LEU A 69 -4.45 6.50 1.30
N GLN A 70 -4.02 5.91 2.41
CA GLN A 70 -3.34 6.64 3.46
C GLN A 70 -1.84 6.66 3.17
N VAL A 71 -1.20 7.81 3.29
CA VAL A 71 0.20 8.01 3.00
C VAL A 71 0.91 8.42 4.28
N LYS A 72 1.97 7.72 4.64
CA LYS A 72 2.85 8.08 5.75
C LYS A 72 4.25 8.28 5.22
N SER A 73 4.99 9.19 5.82
CA SER A 73 6.40 9.43 5.48
C SER A 73 7.31 9.16 6.67
N VAL A 74 8.51 8.68 6.37
CA VAL A 74 9.53 8.37 7.37
C VAL A 74 10.91 8.65 6.78
N MET A 75 11.81 9.24 7.55
CA MET A 75 13.21 9.41 7.14
C MET A 75 13.91 8.06 7.13
N ALA A 76 14.81 7.81 6.17
CA ALA A 76 15.51 6.52 6.05
C ALA A 76 16.27 6.08 7.32
N HIS A 77 16.76 7.05 8.10
CA HIS A 77 17.49 6.84 9.35
C HIS A 77 16.59 6.82 10.60
N SER A 78 15.27 6.94 10.45
CA SER A 78 14.34 6.83 11.58
C SER A 78 14.19 5.39 12.05
N SER A 79 13.97 5.20 13.35
CA SER A 79 13.64 3.90 13.95
C SER A 79 12.16 3.54 13.86
N THR A 80 11.31 4.42 13.32
CA THR A 80 9.87 4.17 13.17
C THR A 80 9.62 3.01 12.21
N ASN A 81 8.98 1.96 12.72
CA ASN A 81 8.73 0.71 11.99
C ASN A 81 7.27 0.25 12.08
N SER A 82 6.37 1.09 12.57
CA SER A 82 4.94 0.80 12.66
C SER A 82 4.12 2.08 12.70
N TRP A 83 2.87 2.00 12.24
CA TRP A 83 1.96 3.13 12.15
C TRP A 83 0.56 2.74 12.64
N ASP A 84 -0.11 3.70 13.27
CA ASP A 84 -1.51 3.54 13.66
C ASP A 84 -2.40 3.97 12.48
N ILE A 85 -3.32 3.10 12.08
CA ILE A 85 -4.20 3.26 10.92
C ILE A 85 -5.66 3.04 11.34
N SER A 86 -6.63 3.65 10.65
CA SER A 86 -8.04 3.35 10.89
C SER A 86 -8.37 1.94 10.38
N LYS A 87 -9.03 1.10 11.18
CA LYS A 87 -9.47 -0.23 10.72
C LYS A 87 -10.31 -0.15 9.45
N GLY A 88 -11.21 0.83 9.39
CA GLY A 88 -12.10 1.08 8.26
C GLY A 88 -11.42 1.28 6.91
N LEU A 89 -10.18 1.80 6.92
CA LEU A 89 -9.38 1.98 5.71
C LEU A 89 -9.07 0.65 5.04
N ILE A 90 -8.59 -0.33 5.81
CA ILE A 90 -8.09 -1.61 5.27
C ILE A 90 -9.19 -2.67 5.17
N LYS A 91 -10.25 -2.57 5.97
CA LYS A 91 -11.38 -3.52 5.91
C LYS A 91 -11.90 -3.66 4.45
N PRO A 92 -12.26 -4.88 4.04
CA PRO A 92 -12.69 -5.15 2.67
C PRO A 92 -13.96 -4.37 2.34
N SER A 93 -14.14 -4.05 1.06
CA SER A 93 -15.36 -3.42 0.58
C SER A 93 -16.56 -4.35 0.76
N MET A 94 -17.78 -3.78 0.73
CA MET A 94 -19.00 -4.58 0.80
C MET A 94 -19.06 -5.65 -0.32
N GLU A 95 -18.52 -5.34 -1.50
CA GLU A 95 -18.47 -6.27 -2.62
C GLU A 95 -17.53 -7.45 -2.36
N ASN A 96 -16.32 -7.17 -1.87
CA ASN A 96 -15.27 -8.18 -1.72
C ASN A 96 -15.27 -8.89 -0.37
N GLN A 97 -16.03 -8.41 0.62
CA GLN A 97 -16.17 -9.06 1.93
C GLN A 97 -16.59 -10.54 1.78
N ARG A 98 -17.49 -10.84 0.84
CA ARG A 98 -17.91 -12.23 0.55
C ARG A 98 -16.83 -13.07 -0.12
N LYS A 99 -16.01 -12.44 -0.98
CA LYS A 99 -14.90 -13.09 -1.70
C LYS A 99 -13.73 -13.41 -0.74
N LEU A 100 -13.58 -12.62 0.32
CA LEU A 100 -12.61 -12.81 1.41
C LEU A 100 -13.22 -13.56 2.60
N ASN A 101 -14.04 -14.60 2.33
CA ASN A 101 -14.78 -15.35 3.35
C ASN A 101 -13.92 -15.97 4.47
N THR A 102 -12.61 -16.17 4.22
CA THR A 102 -11.67 -16.67 5.23
C THR A 102 -11.54 -15.72 6.41
N TRP A 103 -11.89 -14.44 6.23
CA TRP A 103 -11.91 -13.41 7.26
C TRP A 103 -13.34 -13.01 7.66
N SER A 104 -14.23 -14.00 7.79
CA SER A 104 -15.65 -13.79 8.10
C SER A 104 -15.90 -13.06 9.43
N HIS A 105 -14.92 -12.99 10.34
CA HIS A 105 -14.98 -12.22 11.58
C HIS A 105 -14.84 -10.70 11.39
N ILE A 106 -14.54 -10.24 10.18
CA ILE A 106 -14.54 -8.82 9.84
C ILE A 106 -15.99 -8.46 9.49
N ASP A 107 -16.77 -8.11 10.53
CA ASP A 107 -18.22 -8.00 10.44
C ASP A 107 -18.70 -6.81 9.59
N THR A 108 -17.97 -5.69 9.67
CA THR A 108 -18.35 -4.43 9.01
C THR A 108 -17.45 -4.16 7.80
N PRO A 109 -18.02 -3.80 6.64
CA PRO A 109 -17.23 -3.42 5.49
C PRO A 109 -16.42 -2.14 5.76
N GLY A 110 -15.28 -2.04 5.09
CA GLY A 110 -14.48 -0.82 5.01
C GLY A 110 -14.50 -0.24 3.60
N ILE A 111 -13.49 0.56 3.32
CA ILE A 111 -13.32 1.18 2.00
C ILE A 111 -12.31 0.47 1.10
N GLU A 112 -11.71 -0.64 1.57
CA GLU A 112 -10.69 -1.40 0.82
C GLU A 112 -9.56 -0.53 0.27
N GLY A 113 -9.13 0.43 1.08
CA GLY A 113 -8.00 1.28 0.78
C GLY A 113 -6.67 0.57 0.98
N GLY A 114 -5.60 1.33 0.77
CA GLY A 114 -4.25 0.88 1.03
C GLY A 114 -3.44 1.89 1.82
N ILE A 115 -2.26 1.48 2.26
CA ILE A 115 -1.31 2.35 2.94
C ILE A 115 -0.02 2.38 2.16
N VAL A 116 0.47 3.58 1.86
CA VAL A 116 1.79 3.81 1.28
C VAL A 116 2.70 4.43 2.33
N ILE A 117 3.87 3.83 2.52
CA ILE A 117 4.96 4.45 3.29
C ILE A 117 5.98 5.01 2.30
N GLN A 118 6.29 6.29 2.46
CA GLN A 118 7.37 6.99 1.77
C GLN A 118 8.59 7.02 2.68
N GLN A 119 9.57 6.16 2.41
CA GLN A 119 10.88 6.23 3.03
C GLN A 119 11.75 7.24 2.27
N VAL A 120 12.11 8.32 2.95
CA VAL A 120 12.76 9.48 2.35
C VAL A 120 14.27 9.40 2.57
N HIS A 121 14.99 9.46 1.46
CA HIS A 121 16.44 9.60 1.39
C HIS A 121 16.76 11.00 0.85
N LEU A 122 17.51 11.78 1.62
CA LEU A 122 17.98 13.09 1.20
C LEU A 122 19.42 12.94 0.72
N GLU A 123 19.67 13.31 -0.53
CA GLU A 123 21.00 13.27 -1.13
C GLU A 123 21.27 14.62 -1.79
N ASN A 124 22.10 15.44 -1.15
CA ASN A 124 22.41 16.80 -1.57
C ASN A 124 21.13 17.63 -1.80
N GLU A 125 20.80 17.88 -3.07
CA GLU A 125 19.65 18.69 -3.51
C GLU A 125 18.48 17.82 -4.01
N THR A 126 18.54 16.50 -3.79
CA THR A 126 17.53 15.55 -4.29
C THR A 126 16.79 14.85 -3.15
N VAL A 127 15.49 14.64 -3.38
CA VAL A 127 14.62 13.85 -2.50
C VAL A 127 14.33 12.52 -3.22
N ASN A 128 15.01 11.47 -2.79
CA ASN A 128 14.77 10.11 -3.26
C ASN A 128 13.76 9.44 -2.34
N VAL A 129 12.73 8.81 -2.92
CA VAL A 129 11.66 8.15 -2.16
C VAL A 129 11.61 6.69 -2.52
N LYS A 130 11.75 5.84 -1.49
CA LYS A 130 11.46 4.42 -1.58
C LYS A 130 10.05 4.17 -1.03
N TYR A 131 9.26 3.43 -1.78
CA TYR A 131 7.87 3.17 -1.41
C TYR A 131 7.71 1.78 -0.78
N PHE A 132 6.77 1.69 0.16
CA PHE A 132 6.25 0.44 0.68
C PHE A 132 4.73 0.49 0.66
N TYR A 133 4.07 -0.63 0.42
CA TYR A 133 2.62 -0.67 0.25
C TYR A 133 1.99 -1.88 0.92
N THR A 134 0.80 -1.71 1.47
CA THR A 134 -0.02 -2.84 1.94
C THR A 134 -1.50 -2.51 1.86
N ASP A 135 -2.31 -3.54 1.72
CA ASP A 135 -3.76 -3.51 1.64
C ASP A 135 -4.31 -4.86 2.14
N ILE A 136 -5.63 -5.03 2.12
CA ILE A 136 -6.26 -6.29 2.55
C ILE A 136 -5.79 -7.50 1.72
N TRP A 137 -5.47 -7.30 0.44
CA TRP A 137 -5.10 -8.36 -0.50
C TRP A 137 -3.70 -8.89 -0.23
N LEU A 138 -2.72 -8.01 -0.06
CA LEU A 138 -1.34 -8.33 0.30
C LEU A 138 -1.24 -8.90 1.71
N LEU A 139 -2.01 -8.37 2.66
CA LEU A 139 -2.11 -8.94 4.00
C LEU A 139 -2.66 -10.37 3.95
N THR A 140 -3.70 -10.61 3.15
CA THR A 140 -4.27 -11.95 2.96
C THR A 140 -3.27 -12.89 2.28
N ALA A 141 -2.59 -12.43 1.23
CA ALA A 141 -1.54 -13.22 0.55
C ALA A 141 -0.40 -13.60 1.53
N THR A 142 -0.01 -12.67 2.42
CA THR A 142 0.98 -12.93 3.47
C THR A 142 0.47 -13.94 4.50
N ALA A 143 -0.79 -13.80 4.94
CA ALA A 143 -1.42 -14.72 5.89
C ALA A 143 -1.59 -16.14 5.34
N PHE A 144 -1.76 -16.28 4.02
CA PHE A 144 -1.77 -17.57 3.34
C PHE A 144 -0.36 -18.14 3.09
N GLY A 145 0.71 -17.41 3.38
CA GLY A 145 2.08 -17.83 3.09
C GLY A 145 2.36 -17.90 1.59
N LEU A 146 1.72 -17.04 0.80
CA LEU A 146 2.04 -16.86 -0.61
C LEU A 146 3.29 -15.98 -0.74
N ILE A 147 3.41 -14.97 0.12
CA ILE A 147 4.55 -14.06 0.19
C ILE A 147 5.02 -13.92 1.64
N GLY A 148 6.29 -13.55 1.82
CA GLY A 148 6.91 -13.39 3.14
C GLY A 148 7.30 -14.70 3.83
N SER A 149 7.82 -14.57 5.04
CA SER A 149 8.27 -15.62 5.94
C SER A 149 7.17 -16.11 6.88
N ASP A 150 7.39 -17.24 7.55
CA ASP A 150 6.45 -17.76 8.56
C ASP A 150 6.17 -16.79 9.72
N LYS A 151 7.17 -15.98 10.09
CA LYS A 151 6.98 -14.93 11.11
C LYS A 151 6.02 -13.86 10.61
N GLN A 152 6.17 -13.43 9.37
CA GLN A 152 5.29 -12.44 8.73
C GLN A 152 3.89 -13.02 8.53
N LYS A 153 3.77 -14.28 8.13
CA LYS A 153 2.49 -14.99 8.05
C LYS A 153 1.72 -14.95 9.38
N LYS A 154 2.37 -15.30 10.49
CA LYS A 154 1.76 -15.23 11.83
C LYS A 154 1.36 -13.80 12.21
N SER A 155 2.21 -12.83 11.87
CA SER A 155 1.92 -11.41 12.12
C SER A 155 0.73 -10.91 11.30
N ALA A 156 0.61 -11.33 10.03
CA ALA A 156 -0.49 -10.97 9.15
C ALA A 156 -1.81 -11.57 9.63
N ILE A 157 -1.82 -12.85 10.04
CA ILE A 157 -3.00 -13.50 10.64
C ILE A 157 -3.43 -12.71 11.88
N LYS A 158 -2.51 -12.41 12.79
CA LYS A 158 -2.80 -11.63 14.00
C LYS A 158 -3.42 -10.27 13.66
N PHE A 159 -2.83 -9.55 12.70
CA PHE A 159 -3.32 -8.26 12.25
C PHE A 159 -4.74 -8.34 11.66
N LEU A 160 -4.99 -9.30 10.77
CA LEU A 160 -6.30 -9.52 10.15
C LEU A 160 -7.35 -9.95 11.18
N THR A 161 -7.00 -10.76 12.17
CA THR A 161 -7.90 -11.10 13.30
C THR A 161 -8.29 -9.86 14.09
N SER A 162 -7.38 -8.92 14.31
CA SER A 162 -7.68 -7.67 15.03
C SER A 162 -8.50 -6.65 14.23
N LEU A 163 -8.81 -6.90 12.95
CA LEU A 163 -9.73 -6.05 12.19
C LEU A 163 -11.22 -6.28 12.54
N SER A 164 -11.52 -7.18 13.48
CA SER A 164 -12.88 -7.36 14.01
C SER A 164 -13.44 -6.08 14.66
N GLY A 165 -14.76 -6.06 14.85
CA GLY A 165 -15.50 -4.97 15.48
C GLY A 165 -16.11 -3.98 14.48
N PHE A 166 -16.98 -3.11 15.01
CA PHE A 166 -17.85 -2.24 14.23
C PHE A 166 -17.31 -0.82 14.01
N ASP A 167 -16.36 -0.37 14.83
CA ASP A 167 -15.82 0.98 14.74
C ASP A 167 -14.90 1.11 13.51
N TYR A 168 -15.23 2.06 12.65
CA TYR A 168 -14.48 2.40 11.45
C TYR A 168 -13.19 3.17 11.78
N HIS A 169 -13.27 4.07 12.77
CA HIS A 169 -12.20 5.00 13.14
C HIS A 169 -11.24 4.42 14.19
N GLU A 170 -11.60 3.29 14.81
CA GLU A 170 -10.73 2.56 15.73
C GLU A 170 -9.36 2.33 15.08
N LYS A 171 -8.31 2.69 15.82
CA LYS A 171 -6.94 2.61 15.33
C LYS A 171 -6.32 1.26 15.63
N ILE A 172 -5.63 0.71 14.64
CA ILE A 172 -4.82 -0.50 14.75
C ILE A 172 -3.40 -0.21 14.30
N ARG A 173 -2.42 -0.78 15.00
CA ARG A 173 -1.01 -0.63 14.65
C ARG A 173 -0.58 -1.68 13.62
N ILE A 174 -0.03 -1.24 12.50
CA ILE A 174 0.54 -2.10 11.47
C ILE A 174 2.07 -1.97 11.41
N PRO A 175 2.85 -3.07 11.54
CA PRO A 175 4.30 -3.03 11.42
C PRO A 175 4.77 -3.01 9.95
N LEU A 176 5.91 -2.38 9.70
CA LEU A 176 6.56 -2.29 8.37
C LEU A 176 6.82 -3.66 7.75
N SER A 177 7.06 -4.69 8.57
CA SER A 177 7.27 -6.06 8.11
C SER A 177 6.07 -6.69 7.38
N LEU A 178 4.89 -6.06 7.43
CA LEU A 178 3.69 -6.46 6.69
C LEU A 178 3.48 -5.64 5.40
N PHE A 179 4.43 -4.77 5.06
CA PHE A 179 4.40 -4.02 3.82
C PHE A 179 5.18 -4.73 2.73
N PHE A 180 4.66 -4.60 1.52
CA PHE A 180 5.29 -4.98 0.29
C PHE A 180 6.22 -3.86 -0.20
N GLU A 181 7.42 -4.24 -0.58
CA GLU A 181 8.44 -3.38 -1.17
C GLU A 181 8.41 -3.57 -2.69
N PRO A 182 7.70 -2.71 -3.44
CA PRO A 182 7.70 -2.75 -4.91
C PRO A 182 9.09 -2.39 -5.46
N LYS A 183 9.45 -2.96 -6.62
CA LYS A 183 10.74 -2.71 -7.29
C LYS A 183 10.86 -1.26 -7.80
N ASP A 184 9.76 -0.69 -8.24
CA ASP A 184 9.64 0.66 -8.76
C ASP A 184 8.19 1.16 -8.62
N VAL A 185 7.95 2.42 -9.01
CA VAL A 185 6.63 3.06 -8.93
C VAL A 185 5.60 2.37 -9.85
N GLU A 186 6.05 1.82 -10.96
CA GLU A 186 5.17 1.08 -11.88
C GLU A 186 4.70 -0.23 -11.23
N CYS A 187 5.60 -0.97 -10.59
CA CYS A 187 5.26 -2.14 -9.77
C CYS A 187 4.34 -1.77 -8.60
N LEU A 188 4.51 -0.59 -8.00
CA LEU A 188 3.60 -0.08 -6.96
C LEU A 188 2.18 0.08 -7.51
N LEU A 189 2.01 0.74 -8.65
CA LEU A 189 0.70 0.85 -9.31
C LEU A 189 0.11 -0.53 -9.64
N GLY A 190 0.96 -1.47 -10.07
CA GLY A 190 0.56 -2.85 -10.33
C GLY A 190 -0.01 -3.55 -9.11
N VAL A 191 0.70 -3.54 -7.97
CA VAL A 191 0.18 -4.18 -6.75
C VAL A 191 -1.03 -3.46 -6.17
N ILE A 192 -1.19 -2.15 -6.42
CA ILE A 192 -2.41 -1.40 -6.07
C ILE A 192 -3.61 -1.82 -6.96
N GLY A 193 -3.38 -2.50 -8.09
CA GLY A 193 -4.42 -3.00 -8.99
C GLY A 193 -4.63 -2.16 -10.26
N PHE A 194 -3.71 -1.24 -10.57
CA PHE A 194 -3.72 -0.51 -11.83
C PHE A 194 -2.93 -1.26 -12.93
N ARG A 195 -3.14 -0.85 -14.18
CA ARG A 195 -2.41 -1.43 -15.33
C ARG A 195 -0.94 -1.04 -15.29
N THR A 196 -0.07 -1.98 -15.60
CA THR A 196 1.39 -1.76 -15.71
C THR A 196 1.94 -2.33 -17.01
N ARG A 197 3.24 -2.17 -17.27
CA ARG A 197 3.97 -2.90 -18.34
C ARG A 197 3.95 -4.40 -18.21
N TYR A 198 3.75 -4.87 -16.99
CA TYR A 198 3.82 -6.29 -16.64
C TYR A 198 2.45 -6.98 -16.73
N ASP A 199 1.47 -6.35 -17.39
CA ASP A 199 0.04 -6.74 -17.52
C ASP A 199 -0.89 -6.08 -16.47
N LEU A 200 -2.20 -6.29 -16.59
CA LEU A 200 -3.17 -6.04 -15.53
C LEU A 200 -2.79 -6.94 -14.34
N SER A 201 -2.65 -6.36 -13.15
CA SER A 201 -2.46 -7.16 -11.95
C SER A 201 -3.69 -8.08 -11.73
N ILE A 202 -3.47 -9.39 -11.83
CA ILE A 202 -4.50 -10.42 -11.67
C ILE A 202 -4.50 -11.05 -10.28
N HIS A 203 -3.50 -10.77 -9.42
CA HIS A 203 -3.40 -11.43 -8.12
C HIS A 203 -4.66 -11.25 -7.26
N ARG A 204 -5.31 -10.07 -7.31
CA ARG A 204 -6.58 -9.83 -6.62
C ARG A 204 -7.72 -10.70 -7.14
N TYR A 205 -7.80 -10.84 -8.47
CA TYR A 205 -8.77 -11.76 -9.10
C TYR A 205 -8.50 -13.21 -8.70
N LEU A 206 -7.25 -13.66 -8.82
CA LEU A 206 -6.84 -15.01 -8.43
C LEU A 206 -7.07 -15.28 -6.93
N MET A 207 -6.92 -14.27 -6.07
CA MET A 207 -7.24 -14.38 -4.65
C MET A 207 -8.74 -14.56 -4.40
N CYS A 208 -9.60 -13.87 -5.17
CA CYS A 208 -11.05 -14.07 -5.11
C CYS A 208 -11.46 -15.49 -5.53
N GLU A 209 -10.86 -15.98 -6.61
CA GLU A 209 -11.18 -17.29 -7.19
C GLU A 209 -10.40 -18.44 -6.55
N ARG A 210 -9.57 -18.16 -5.55
CA ARG A 210 -8.65 -19.13 -4.95
C ARG A 210 -9.32 -20.39 -4.42
N HIS A 211 -10.55 -20.26 -3.94
CA HIS A 211 -11.35 -21.35 -3.40
C HIS A 211 -12.46 -21.82 -4.36
N ASN A 212 -12.43 -21.35 -5.62
CA ASN A 212 -13.34 -21.79 -6.67
C ASN A 212 -12.66 -22.91 -7.48
N ASP A 213 -13.01 -24.16 -7.17
CA ASP A 213 -12.43 -25.35 -7.80
C ASP A 213 -12.66 -25.45 -9.32
N ASN A 214 -13.49 -24.57 -9.90
CA ASN A 214 -13.76 -24.51 -11.33
C ASN A 214 -12.65 -23.83 -12.16
N LEU A 215 -11.81 -22.98 -11.54
CA LEU A 215 -10.79 -22.22 -12.28
C LEU A 215 -9.52 -23.05 -12.53
N ALA A 216 -8.93 -23.56 -11.44
CA ALA A 216 -7.75 -24.41 -11.45
C ALA A 216 -7.52 -25.00 -10.05
N PRO A 217 -6.73 -26.08 -9.91
CA PRO A 217 -6.31 -26.56 -8.60
C PRO A 217 -5.66 -25.46 -7.76
N LEU A 218 -5.97 -25.43 -6.45
CA LEU A 218 -5.49 -24.44 -5.50
C LEU A 218 -3.97 -24.22 -5.55
N GLU A 219 -3.19 -25.28 -5.75
CA GLU A 219 -1.73 -25.21 -5.88
C GLU A 219 -1.28 -24.38 -7.09
N HIS A 220 -1.97 -24.51 -8.22
CA HIS A 220 -1.69 -23.73 -9.42
C HIS A 220 -2.06 -22.26 -9.24
N ILE A 221 -3.21 -21.97 -8.62
CA ILE A 221 -3.61 -20.59 -8.30
C ILE A 221 -2.58 -19.96 -7.37
N ASN A 222 -2.21 -20.67 -6.28
CA ASN A 222 -1.19 -20.20 -5.34
C ASN A 222 0.13 -19.92 -6.06
N LYS A 223 0.60 -20.86 -6.90
CA LYS A 223 1.83 -20.69 -7.68
C LYS A 223 1.78 -19.43 -8.55
N ARG A 224 0.67 -19.22 -9.28
CA ARG A 224 0.51 -18.06 -10.16
C ARG A 224 0.54 -16.73 -9.41
N ILE A 225 -0.14 -16.64 -8.27
CA ILE A 225 -0.11 -15.44 -7.41
C ILE A 225 1.31 -15.17 -6.92
N ARG A 226 2.05 -16.21 -6.49
CA ARG A 226 3.44 -16.05 -6.05
C ARG A 226 4.34 -15.52 -7.16
N GLU A 227 4.24 -16.11 -8.35
CA GLU A 227 5.01 -15.71 -9.52
C GLU A 227 4.74 -14.25 -9.87
N GLU A 228 3.48 -13.86 -9.97
CA GLU A 228 3.10 -12.48 -10.28
C GLU A 228 3.57 -11.49 -9.20
N LEU A 229 3.33 -11.74 -7.92
CA LEU A 229 3.78 -10.82 -6.88
C LEU A 229 5.31 -10.71 -6.86
N SER A 230 6.04 -11.79 -7.16
CA SER A 230 7.50 -11.74 -7.28
C SER A 230 8.01 -10.87 -8.45
N THR A 231 7.19 -10.67 -9.50
CA THR A 231 7.56 -9.74 -10.57
C THR A 231 7.48 -8.29 -10.10
N TYR A 232 6.54 -7.97 -9.19
CA TYR A 232 6.37 -6.62 -8.67
C TYR A 232 7.32 -6.27 -7.53
N GLY A 233 7.72 -7.23 -6.70
CA GLY A 233 8.52 -6.94 -5.51
C GLY A 233 8.54 -8.07 -4.50
N LYS A 234 8.64 -7.73 -3.22
CA LYS A 234 8.67 -8.69 -2.11
C LYS A 234 8.11 -8.09 -0.84
N ILE A 235 7.68 -8.91 0.11
CA ILE A 235 7.40 -8.42 1.47
C ILE A 235 8.70 -7.93 2.11
N HIS A 236 8.63 -6.79 2.79
CA HIS A 236 9.74 -6.19 3.50
C HIS A 236 10.13 -7.04 4.72
N SER A 237 11.41 -7.43 4.78
CA SER A 237 12.00 -8.32 5.78
C SER A 237 12.46 -7.59 7.04
#